data_AF-A0A382H320-F1
#
_entry.id   AF-A0A382H320-F1
#
_cell.length_a   1.000
_cell.length_b   1.000
_cell.length_c   1.000
_cell.angle_alpha   90.00
_cell.angle_beta   90.00
_cell.angle_gamma   90.00
#
_symmetry.space_group_name_H-M   'P 1'
#
loop_
_entity.id
_entity.type
_entity.pdbx_description
1 polymer ?
#
loop_
_entity_poly.entity_id
_entity_poly.type
_entity_poly.pdbx_seq_one_letter_code
_entity_poly.pdbx_strand_id
1 'polypeptide(L)' 'MNIDQVTMRRRKLGLTGIDSQLTAGGYTLYTGQTAGGRVDLVDINGQKVHEWQMPVRPGRHAVLLPNG' A
#
# COMPACT_ATOMS: atom_id res chain seq x y z
N MET A 1 13.17 12.94 -27.43
CA MET A 1 13.14 12.93 -25.96
C MET A 1 12.07 11.93 -25.52
N ASN A 2 12.42 10.87 -24.81
CA ASN A 2 11.45 9.86 -24.39
C ASN A 2 10.75 10.34 -23.10
N ILE A 3 9.42 10.49 -23.13
CA ILE A 3 8.63 10.95 -21.98
C ILE A 3 8.24 9.72 -21.15
N ASP A 4 8.48 9.74 -19.83
CA ASP A 4 8.03 8.67 -18.93
C ASP A 4 6.49 8.55 -19.00
N GLN A 5 5.98 7.36 -19.29
CA GLN A 5 4.55 7.13 -19.44
C GLN A 5 3.81 7.08 -18.10
N VAL A 6 4.52 6.84 -16.99
CA VAL A 6 3.92 6.75 -15.66
C VAL A 6 3.64 8.14 -15.11
N THR A 7 2.36 8.55 -15.17
CA THR A 7 1.88 9.86 -14.71
C THR A 7 2.32 10.19 -13.27
N MET A 8 2.30 9.21 -12.37
CA MET A 8 2.70 9.42 -10.97
C MET A 8 4.17 9.84 -10.85
N ARG A 9 5.08 9.22 -11.61
CA ARG A 9 6.50 9.58 -11.61
C ARG A 9 6.73 10.98 -12.16
N ARG A 10 6.02 11.34 -13.23
CA ARG A 10 6.08 12.68 -13.82
C ARG A 10 5.59 13.77 -12.88
N ARG A 11 4.53 13.51 -12.10
CA ARG A 11 3.95 14.52 -11.21
C ARG A 11 4.67 14.66 -9.86
N LYS A 12 5.56 13.73 -9.50
CA LYS A 12 6.22 13.68 -8.18
C LYS A 12 5.22 13.80 -7.01
N LEU A 13 4.09 13.09 -7.10
CA LEU A 13 3.06 13.09 -6.05
C LEU A 13 3.32 11.99 -5.03
N GLY A 14 2.81 12.18 -3.82
CA GLY A 14 2.96 11.24 -2.70
C GLY A 14 4.15 11.56 -1.80
N LEU A 15 4.65 10.56 -1.08
CA LEU A 15 5.86 10.67 -0.26
C LEU A 15 7.09 10.74 -1.18
N THR A 16 7.78 11.87 -1.18
CA THR A 16 8.94 12.14 -2.06
C THR A 16 10.28 12.18 -1.31
N GLY A 17 10.25 12.13 0.01
CA GLY A 17 11.43 12.08 0.88
C GLY A 17 11.01 11.75 2.32
N ILE A 18 11.96 11.22 3.09
CA ILE A 18 11.78 10.91 4.52
C ILE A 18 12.95 11.49 5.30
N ASP A 19 12.67 12.00 6.49
CA ASP A 19 13.68 12.29 7.50
C ASP A 19 13.53 11.25 8.62
N SER A 20 14.53 10.40 8.79
CA SER A 20 14.52 9.31 9.76
C SER A 20 14.54 9.80 11.21
N GLN A 21 14.95 11.05 11.48
CA GLN A 21 14.95 11.62 12.82
C GLN A 21 13.60 12.24 13.20
N LEU A 22 12.77 12.59 12.22
CA LEU A 22 11.48 13.25 12.44
C LEU A 22 10.29 12.32 12.24
N THR A 23 10.46 11.26 11.46
CA THR A 23 9.38 10.31 11.19
C THR A 23 9.13 9.37 12.35
N ALA A 24 7.86 9.08 12.63
CA ALA A 24 7.47 7.97 13.50
C ALA A 24 7.61 6.60 12.79
N GLY A 25 8.05 6.58 11.54
CA GLY A 25 8.01 5.40 10.68
C GLY A 25 6.58 5.06 10.29
N GLY A 26 6.23 3.79 10.36
CA GLY A 26 4.89 3.29 10.10
C GLY A 26 4.82 2.37 8.88
N TYR A 27 3.63 1.83 8.68
CA TYR A 27 3.34 0.86 7.64
C TYR A 27 2.09 1.27 6.86
N THR A 28 2.13 1.03 5.56
CA THR A 28 0.97 1.15 4.68
C THR A 28 0.48 -0.23 4.29
N LEU A 29 -0.79 -0.50 4.54
CA LEU A 29 -1.46 -1.73 4.12
C LEU A 29 -2.09 -1.52 2.74
N TYR A 30 -1.62 -2.25 1.73
CA TYR A 30 -2.17 -2.22 0.38
C TYR A 30 -3.08 -3.43 0.13
N THR A 31 -4.37 -3.16 -0.04
CA THR A 31 -5.42 -4.17 -0.28
C THR A 31 -6.00 -4.01 -1.68
N GLY A 32 -5.27 -4.48 -2.69
CA GLY A 32 -5.69 -4.34 -4.09
C GLY A 32 -6.97 -5.14 -4.40
N GLN A 33 -8.03 -4.47 -4.85
CA GLN A 33 -9.31 -5.12 -5.17
C GLN A 33 -9.18 -6.23 -6.24
N THR A 34 -8.27 -6.05 -7.20
CA THR A 34 -7.99 -7.00 -8.28
C THR A 34 -6.71 -7.80 -8.07
N ALA A 35 -6.08 -7.72 -6.89
CA ALA A 35 -4.81 -8.38 -6.59
C ALA A 35 -4.94 -9.88 -6.24
N GLY A 36 -6.08 -10.51 -6.56
CA GLY A 36 -6.29 -11.95 -6.32
C GLY A 36 -6.27 -12.36 -4.85
N GLY A 37 -6.59 -11.44 -3.93
CA GLY A 37 -6.50 -11.70 -2.48
C GLY A 37 -5.16 -11.35 -1.85
N ARG A 38 -4.14 -10.96 -2.64
CA ARG A 38 -2.86 -10.48 -2.11
C ARG A 38 -3.04 -9.17 -1.34
N VAL A 39 -2.50 -9.13 -0.14
CA VAL A 39 -2.42 -7.94 0.72
C VAL A 39 -0.98 -7.73 1.14
N ASP A 40 -0.44 -6.55 0.86
CA ASP A 40 0.96 -6.22 1.11
C ASP A 40 1.05 -5.22 2.28
N LEU A 41 1.88 -5.50 3.29
CA LEU A 41 2.31 -4.51 4.27
C LEU A 41 3.65 -3.94 3.83
N VAL A 42 3.70 -2.62 3.68
CA VAL A 42 4.88 -1.91 3.17
C VAL A 42 5.34 -0.93 4.24
N ASP A 43 6.64 -0.93 4.55
CA ASP A 43 7.23 0.03 5.47
C ASP A 43 7.36 1.43 4.83
N ILE A 44 7.81 2.40 5.62
CA ILE A 44 8.01 3.77 5.15
C ILE A 44 9.08 3.91 4.06
N ASN A 45 9.99 2.95 3.93
CA ASN A 45 11.01 2.93 2.88
C ASN A 45 10.48 2.32 1.56
N GLY A 46 9.21 1.90 1.54
CA GLY A 46 8.63 1.22 0.38
C GLY A 46 8.97 -0.25 0.29
N GLN A 47 9.54 -0.86 1.34
CA GLN A 47 9.88 -2.27 1.39
C GLN A 47 8.69 -3.09 1.86
N LYS A 48 8.40 -4.20 1.15
CA LYS A 48 7.40 -5.15 1.61
C LYS A 48 7.95 -5.89 2.83
N VAL A 49 7.31 -5.70 3.96
CA VAL A 49 7.71 -6.34 5.23
C VAL A 49 6.85 -7.55 5.56
N HIS A 50 5.63 -7.62 5.01
CA HIS A 50 4.75 -8.77 5.19
C HIS A 50 3.78 -8.91 4.01
N GLU A 51 3.36 -10.13 3.75
CA GLU A 51 2.34 -10.46 2.74
C GLU A 51 1.31 -11.43 3.32
N TRP A 52 0.04 -11.21 3.02
CA TRP A 52 -1.03 -12.19 3.24
C TRP A 52 -1.68 -12.55 1.92
N GLN A 53 -2.05 -13.83 1.80
CA GLN A 53 -2.95 -14.32 0.77
C GLN A 53 -4.34 -14.53 1.39
N MET A 54 -5.24 -13.59 1.16
CA MET A 54 -6.61 -13.68 1.66
C MET A 54 -7.41 -14.71 0.85
N PRO A 55 -8.36 -15.43 1.47
CA PRO A 55 -9.21 -16.39 0.77
C PRO A 55 -10.24 -15.72 -0.15
N VAL A 56 -10.46 -14.41 0.02
CA VAL A 56 -11.41 -13.61 -0.76
C VAL A 56 -10.80 -12.27 -1.14
N ARG A 57 -11.40 -11.59 -2.13
CA ARG A 57 -10.97 -10.25 -2.55
C ARG A 57 -11.17 -9.25 -1.40
N PRO A 58 -10.12 -8.55 -0.95
CA PRO A 58 -10.27 -7.55 0.09
C PRO A 58 -11.08 -6.35 -0.41
N GLY A 59 -11.76 -5.65 0.51
CA GLY A 59 -12.46 -4.39 0.24
C GLY A 59 -13.82 -4.49 -0.45
N ARG A 60 -14.33 -5.69 -0.77
CA ARG A 60 -15.69 -5.86 -1.35
C ARG A 60 -16.74 -6.30 -0.34
N HIS A 61 -16.33 -6.98 0.72
CA HIS A 61 -17.21 -7.49 1.76
C HIS A 61 -16.62 -7.10 3.11
N ALA A 62 -17.38 -6.36 3.91
CA ALA A 62 -17.10 -6.20 5.33
C ALA A 62 -17.87 -7.27 6.09
N VAL A 63 -17.21 -7.98 6.99
CA VAL A 63 -17.87 -8.84 7.96
C VAL A 63 -17.96 -8.02 9.24
N LEU A 64 -19.18 -7.64 9.63
CA LEU A 64 -19.45 -7.15 10.98
C LEU A 64 -19.34 -8.34 11.92
N LEU A 65 -18.42 -8.26 12.88
CA LEU A 65 -18.36 -9.26 13.94
C LEU A 65 -19.53 -9.00 14.91
N PRO A 66 -20.00 -10.01 15.65
CA PRO A 66 -21.11 -9.84 16.60
C PRO A 66 -20.88 -8.76 17.66
N ASN A 67 -19.62 -8.38 17.91
CA ASN A 67 -19.20 -7.36 18.86
C ASN A 67 -19.00 -5.96 18.24
N GLY A 68 -19.32 -5.78 16.96
CA GLY A 68 -19.05 -4.55 16.21
C GLY A 68 -17.59 -4.45 15.80
#